data_AF-A0AAW3BHB3-F1
#
_entry.id   AF-A0AAW3BHB3-F1
#
_cell.length_a   1.000
_cell.length_b   1.000
_cell.length_c   1.000
_cell.angle_alpha   90.00
_cell.angle_beta   90.00
_cell.angle_gamma   90.00
#
_symmetry.space_group_name_H-M   'P 1'
#
loop_
_entity.id
_entity.type
_entity.pdbx_description
1 polymer ?
#
loop_
_entity_poly.entity_id
_entity_poly.type
_entity_poly.pdbx_seq_one_letter_code
_entity_poly.pdbx_strand_id
1 'polypeptide(L)'
;MQTSAVLTGAAVRRTAAASAGSEPRTKLPFLINVVNKAQKSANTTAAATPALSSISASSTEPSILAAAFKPYPLLPSGETKQAAGSSLLYKDDACVLVNDAFPKSMVHCLVMPLDLRLQSLNALSMKDVPLLRHMMYVGDAYVRYLKTTAPHTYKARRFIAGFHALPSLPMLHLHVLSMDLDSPCLKHKKHYNSFATFFFLTSDRVLDDLERHGRVTLNQDVVHLRQMEEGDMRCLWCGTALANVPVMKSHIKSCPQNNALEQSS
;
A
#
# COMPACT_ATOMS: atom_id res chain seq x y z
N MET A 1 22.14 -37.85 -52.56
CA MET A 1 20.78 -37.40 -52.20
C MET A 1 20.63 -37.54 -50.71
N GLN A 2 20.55 -36.42 -49.98
CA GLN A 2 19.64 -36.20 -48.85
C GLN A 2 19.99 -34.86 -48.20
N THR A 3 19.11 -33.91 -48.44
CA THR A 3 18.98 -32.61 -47.76
C THR A 3 18.20 -32.81 -46.48
N SER A 4 18.57 -32.15 -45.38
CA SER A 4 17.68 -31.83 -44.25
C SER A 4 18.29 -30.64 -43.52
N ALA A 5 17.75 -29.44 -43.70
CA ALA A 5 16.57 -28.86 -43.05
C ALA A 5 16.96 -28.13 -41.75
N VAL A 6 17.16 -26.81 -41.90
CA VAL A 6 17.38 -25.82 -40.84
C VAL A 6 16.06 -25.66 -40.07
N LEU A 7 16.06 -26.02 -38.78
CA LEU A 7 14.97 -25.71 -37.87
C LEU A 7 15.18 -24.32 -37.27
N THR A 8 14.43 -23.36 -37.80
CA THR A 8 14.20 -22.04 -37.20
C THR A 8 13.43 -22.20 -35.89
N GLY A 9 14.10 -21.95 -34.76
CA GLY A 9 13.48 -21.92 -33.44
C GLY A 9 12.56 -20.71 -33.31
N ALA A 10 11.25 -20.97 -33.29
CA ALA A 10 10.24 -19.97 -32.95
C ALA A 10 10.40 -19.53 -31.49
N ALA A 11 10.58 -18.23 -31.27
CA ALA A 11 10.58 -17.63 -29.94
C ALA A 11 9.18 -17.76 -29.33
N VAL A 12 9.01 -18.74 -28.43
CA VAL A 12 7.81 -18.87 -27.60
C VAL A 12 7.78 -17.68 -26.63
N ARG A 13 6.94 -16.68 -26.94
CA ARG A 13 6.48 -15.70 -25.95
C ARG A 13 5.75 -16.45 -24.85
N ARG A 14 6.46 -16.79 -23.76
CA ARG A 14 5.83 -17.23 -22.52
C ARG A 14 5.14 -16.03 -21.90
N THR A 15 3.83 -15.89 -22.14
CA THR A 15 2.97 -15.15 -21.21
C THR A 15 3.06 -15.89 -19.88
N ALA A 16 3.75 -15.29 -18.90
CA ALA A 16 3.76 -15.83 -17.55
C ALA A 16 2.33 -15.72 -17.01
N ALA A 17 1.60 -16.84 -17.02
CA ALA A 17 0.32 -16.93 -16.34
C ALA A 17 0.58 -16.70 -14.85
N ALA A 18 -0.16 -15.77 -14.23
CA ALA A 18 -0.16 -15.59 -12.79
C ALA A 18 -0.48 -16.94 -12.12
N SER A 19 0.22 -17.26 -11.02
CA SER A 19 -0.07 -18.49 -10.29
C SER A 19 -1.53 -18.48 -9.81
N ALA A 20 -2.23 -19.59 -10.02
CA ALA A 20 -3.62 -19.73 -9.63
C ALA A 20 -3.80 -19.39 -8.13
N GLY A 21 -4.62 -18.39 -7.83
CA GLY A 21 -4.92 -17.98 -6.44
C GLY A 21 -4.17 -16.76 -5.90
N SER A 22 -3.37 -16.08 -6.73
CA SER A 22 -2.77 -14.76 -6.44
C SER A 22 -3.67 -13.56 -6.74
N GLU A 23 -4.81 -13.81 -7.38
CA GLU A 23 -5.84 -12.81 -7.69
C GLU A 23 -6.62 -12.33 -6.45
N PRO A 24 -7.29 -11.16 -6.54
CA PRO A 24 -8.15 -10.66 -5.48
C PRO A 24 -9.16 -11.71 -4.99
N ARG A 25 -9.21 -11.91 -3.67
CA ARG A 25 -10.10 -12.92 -3.06
C ARG A 25 -11.58 -12.68 -3.31
N THR A 26 -11.99 -11.42 -3.44
CA THR A 26 -13.36 -11.04 -3.72
C THR A 26 -13.46 -10.32 -5.06
N LYS A 27 -14.66 -10.27 -5.63
CA LYS A 27 -14.96 -9.47 -6.83
C LYS A 27 -15.70 -8.17 -6.49
N LEU A 28 -15.64 -7.73 -5.23
CA LEU A 28 -16.37 -6.55 -4.78
C LEU A 28 -15.74 -5.29 -5.37
N PRO A 29 -16.50 -4.44 -6.09
CA PRO A 29 -15.93 -3.31 -6.83
C PRO A 29 -15.65 -2.08 -5.95
N PHE A 30 -15.48 -2.24 -4.63
CA PHE A 30 -15.41 -1.12 -3.70
C PHE A 30 -14.29 -0.12 -4.05
N LEU A 31 -13.06 -0.60 -4.19
CA LEU A 31 -11.91 0.26 -4.53
C LEU A 31 -11.97 0.75 -5.99
N ILE A 32 -12.47 -0.10 -6.90
CA ILE A 32 -12.74 0.30 -8.28
C ILE A 32 -13.71 1.49 -8.33
N ASN A 33 -14.76 1.48 -7.50
CA ASN A 33 -15.71 2.59 -7.41
C ASN A 33 -15.07 3.87 -6.83
N VAL A 34 -14.14 3.74 -5.89
CA VAL A 34 -13.34 4.86 -5.38
C VAL A 34 -12.51 5.48 -6.52
N VAL A 35 -11.81 4.65 -7.31
CA VAL A 35 -11.01 5.12 -8.45
C VAL A 35 -11.88 5.75 -9.54
N ASN A 36 -12.99 5.12 -9.91
CA ASN A 36 -13.97 5.68 -10.87
C ASN A 36 -14.51 7.05 -10.43
N LYS A 37 -14.78 7.22 -9.13
CA LYS A 37 -15.21 8.52 -8.58
C LYS A 37 -14.08 9.55 -8.66
N ALA A 38 -12.85 9.14 -8.35
CA ALA A 38 -11.67 10.01 -8.40
C ALA A 38 -11.34 10.47 -9.83
N GLN A 39 -11.44 9.59 -10.84
CA GLN A 39 -11.25 9.96 -12.24
C GLN A 39 -12.19 11.09 -12.70
N LYS A 40 -13.39 11.17 -12.11
CA LYS A 40 -14.40 12.19 -12.42
C LYS A 40 -14.27 13.48 -11.59
N SER A 41 -13.43 13.49 -10.55
CA SER A 41 -13.21 14.68 -9.72
C SER A 41 -12.00 15.46 -10.21
N ALA A 42 -11.93 16.77 -9.90
CA ALA A 42 -10.73 17.55 -10.13
C ALA A 42 -9.54 17.04 -9.30
N ASN A 43 -8.32 17.32 -9.74
CA ASN A 43 -7.11 17.07 -8.97
C ASN A 43 -7.07 18.00 -7.75
N THR A 44 -6.40 17.54 -6.70
CA THR A 44 -6.16 18.38 -5.53
C THR A 44 -5.02 19.34 -5.83
N THR A 45 -5.35 20.60 -6.09
CA THR A 45 -4.36 21.67 -6.30
C THR A 45 -4.21 22.49 -5.03
N ALA A 46 -2.99 22.95 -4.74
CA ALA A 46 -2.84 24.12 -3.88
C ALA A 46 -3.47 25.32 -4.61
N ALA A 47 -4.24 26.16 -3.91
CA ALA A 47 -4.65 27.44 -4.50
C ALA A 47 -3.37 28.21 -4.87
N ALA A 48 -3.15 28.42 -6.17
CA ALA A 48 -1.99 29.18 -6.64
C ALA A 48 -2.15 30.63 -6.22
N THR A 49 -1.30 31.12 -5.31
CA THR A 49 -0.99 32.55 -5.28
C THR A 49 -0.08 32.82 -6.48
N PRO A 50 -0.37 33.80 -7.35
CA PRO A 50 0.45 34.03 -8.53
C PRO A 50 1.76 34.69 -8.10
N ALA A 51 2.87 33.96 -8.23
CA ALA A 51 4.19 34.56 -8.27
C ALA A 51 5.07 33.80 -9.28
N LEU A 52 5.45 34.54 -10.31
CA LEU A 52 6.49 34.24 -11.28
C LEU A 52 7.78 33.77 -10.57
N SER A 53 8.47 32.77 -11.14
CA SER A 53 9.85 32.91 -11.67
C SER A 53 10.60 31.58 -11.76
N SER A 54 11.23 31.39 -12.93
CA SER A 54 12.47 30.63 -13.22
C SER A 54 12.54 29.15 -12.82
N ILE A 55 12.36 28.33 -13.85
CA ILE A 55 12.62 26.90 -13.88
C ILE A 55 14.14 26.69 -14.01
N SER A 56 14.73 25.94 -13.08
CA SER A 56 15.99 25.24 -13.30
C SER A 56 15.73 23.74 -13.21
N ALA A 57 16.13 23.00 -14.25
CA ALA A 57 15.88 21.57 -14.37
C ALA A 57 16.82 20.80 -13.45
N SER A 58 16.30 20.38 -12.29
CA SER A 58 16.84 19.30 -11.46
C SER A 58 15.96 18.08 -11.65
N SER A 59 16.56 16.90 -11.82
CA SER A 59 15.93 15.59 -12.01
C SER A 59 15.25 15.04 -10.74
N THR A 60 14.56 15.90 -9.99
CA THR A 60 13.77 15.58 -8.81
C THR A 60 12.30 15.79 -9.16
N GLU A 61 11.49 14.75 -8.99
CA GLU A 61 10.03 14.85 -9.06
C GLU A 61 9.54 16.11 -8.32
N PRO A 62 8.62 16.91 -8.90
CA PRO A 62 8.16 18.14 -8.28
C PRO A 62 7.61 17.89 -6.88
N SER A 63 8.04 18.68 -5.90
CA SER A 63 7.54 18.58 -4.52
C SER A 63 6.02 18.80 -4.50
N ILE A 64 5.26 17.81 -4.01
CA ILE A 64 3.81 17.97 -3.79
C ILE A 64 3.61 19.01 -2.69
N LEU A 65 2.93 20.10 -3.02
CA LEU A 65 2.63 21.17 -2.07
C LEU A 65 1.77 20.64 -0.92
N ALA A 66 2.14 20.95 0.32
CA ALA A 66 1.41 20.51 1.51
C ALA A 66 -0.08 20.87 1.46
N ALA A 67 -0.43 22.00 0.85
CA ALA A 67 -1.82 22.46 0.69
C ALA A 67 -2.68 21.58 -0.25
N ALA A 68 -2.06 20.70 -1.05
CA ALA A 68 -2.80 19.74 -1.87
C ALA A 68 -3.33 18.55 -1.04
N PHE A 69 -2.72 18.26 0.12
CA PHE A 69 -3.16 17.19 0.99
C PHE A 69 -4.24 17.64 1.96
N LYS A 70 -5.20 16.75 2.22
CA LYS A 70 -6.15 16.91 3.32
C LYS A 70 -5.65 16.22 4.60
N PRO A 71 -5.98 16.75 5.79
CA PRO A 71 -5.69 16.07 7.05
C PRO A 71 -6.28 14.66 7.09
N TYR A 72 -5.59 13.74 7.78
CA TYR A 72 -6.11 12.39 7.96
C TYR A 72 -7.34 12.40 8.90
N PRO A 73 -8.47 11.78 8.50
CA PRO A 73 -9.63 11.66 9.37
C PRO A 73 -9.37 10.57 10.42
N LEU A 74 -8.85 10.96 11.58
CA LEU A 74 -8.66 10.02 12.69
C LEU A 74 -9.99 9.37 13.08
N LEU A 75 -9.96 8.07 13.35
CA LEU A 75 -11.13 7.34 13.78
C LEU A 75 -11.56 7.84 15.17
N PRO A 76 -12.80 8.35 15.35
CA PRO A 76 -13.27 8.82 16.63
C PRO A 76 -13.29 7.71 17.69
N SER A 77 -13.14 8.09 18.96
CA SER A 77 -13.21 7.12 20.06
C SER A 77 -14.58 6.43 20.08
N GLY A 78 -14.58 5.10 20.20
CA GLY A 78 -15.80 4.27 20.19
C GLY A 78 -16.29 3.84 18.81
N GLU A 79 -15.76 4.42 17.72
CA GLU A 79 -16.15 4.04 16.37
C GLU A 79 -15.47 2.74 15.91
N THR A 80 -16.18 1.95 15.08
CA THR A 80 -15.69 0.65 14.59
C THR A 80 -15.36 0.64 13.10
N LYS A 81 -15.52 1.79 12.43
CA LYS A 81 -15.15 2.07 11.03
C LYS A 81 -15.21 3.57 10.77
N GLN A 82 -14.64 4.01 9.66
CA GLN A 82 -14.79 5.39 9.19
C GLN A 82 -16.23 5.64 8.74
N ALA A 83 -16.94 6.59 9.37
CA ALA A 83 -18.35 6.84 9.12
C ALA A 83 -18.65 7.18 7.63
N ALA A 84 -17.78 8.00 7.02
CA ALA A 84 -17.88 8.39 5.61
C ALA A 84 -17.27 7.35 4.63
N GLY A 85 -16.79 6.21 5.12
CA GLY A 85 -16.01 5.26 4.32
C GLY A 85 -14.64 5.81 3.92
N SER A 86 -14.23 5.59 2.67
CA SER A 86 -12.97 6.12 2.12
C SER A 86 -13.16 7.53 1.59
N SER A 87 -12.51 8.49 2.24
CA SER A 87 -12.50 9.91 1.87
C SER A 87 -11.26 10.26 1.06
N LEU A 88 -11.42 11.15 0.08
CA LEU A 88 -10.33 11.66 -0.76
C LEU A 88 -9.38 12.55 0.05
N LEU A 89 -8.11 12.15 0.15
CA LEU A 89 -7.05 12.90 0.84
C LEU A 89 -6.14 13.65 -0.14
N TYR A 90 -5.90 13.07 -1.33
CA TYR A 90 -5.14 13.68 -2.41
C TYR A 90 -5.45 12.99 -3.75
N LYS A 91 -5.35 13.74 -4.84
CA LYS A 91 -5.45 13.23 -6.21
C LYS A 91 -4.58 14.06 -7.16
N ASP A 92 -3.89 13.38 -8.05
CA ASP A 92 -3.31 13.93 -9.26
C ASP A 92 -3.78 13.15 -10.50
N ASP A 93 -3.11 13.34 -11.63
CA ASP A 93 -3.43 12.68 -12.90
C ASP A 93 -3.07 11.18 -12.93
N ALA A 94 -2.23 10.71 -12.00
CA ALA A 94 -1.71 9.36 -11.99
C ALA A 94 -2.37 8.47 -10.92
N CYS A 95 -2.67 9.01 -9.74
CA CYS A 95 -3.15 8.25 -8.60
C CYS A 95 -4.10 9.04 -7.68
N VAL A 96 -4.74 8.29 -6.78
CA VAL A 96 -5.57 8.80 -5.70
C VAL A 96 -5.09 8.25 -4.37
N LEU A 97 -5.07 9.11 -3.34
CA LEU A 97 -4.84 8.75 -1.95
C LEU A 97 -6.15 8.91 -1.17
N VAL A 98 -6.58 7.85 -0.48
CA VAL A 98 -7.75 7.84 0.40
C VAL A 98 -7.42 7.22 1.76
N ASN A 99 -8.21 7.52 2.79
CA ASN A 99 -8.16 6.68 3.99
C ASN A 99 -8.77 5.30 3.73
N ASP A 100 -8.24 4.26 4.39
CA ASP A 100 -8.92 2.97 4.47
C ASP A 100 -10.21 3.16 5.30
N ALA A 101 -11.32 2.59 4.82
CA ALA A 101 -12.61 2.67 5.52
C ALA A 101 -12.63 1.87 6.84
N PHE A 102 -11.73 0.90 6.97
CA PHE A 102 -11.56 0.00 8.11
C PHE A 102 -10.06 0.01 8.53
N PRO A 103 -9.52 1.14 9.02
CA PRO A 103 -8.09 1.30 9.26
C PRO A 103 -7.55 0.24 10.23
N LYS A 104 -6.38 -0.36 9.98
CA LYS A 104 -5.83 -1.45 10.83
C LYS A 104 -4.81 -0.95 11.87
N SER A 105 -4.50 0.34 11.82
CA SER A 105 -3.69 1.09 12.77
C SER A 105 -4.27 2.50 12.88
N MET A 106 -3.64 3.36 13.68
CA MET A 106 -4.09 4.75 13.88
C MET A 106 -4.21 5.54 12.56
N VAL A 107 -3.24 5.39 11.65
CA VAL A 107 -3.30 5.94 10.30
C VAL A 107 -3.20 4.79 9.33
N HIS A 108 -4.18 4.64 8.45
CA HIS A 108 -4.15 3.68 7.36
C HIS A 108 -4.79 4.29 6.12
N CYS A 109 -3.99 4.43 5.06
CA CYS A 109 -4.37 4.99 3.78
C CYS A 109 -4.09 4.01 2.65
N LEU A 110 -4.73 4.26 1.51
CA LEU A 110 -4.56 3.52 0.27
C LEU A 110 -4.17 4.52 -0.84
N VAL A 111 -3.02 4.32 -1.46
CA VAL A 111 -2.67 4.97 -2.73
C VAL A 111 -3.04 4.01 -3.85
N MET A 112 -3.85 4.44 -4.81
CA MET A 112 -4.35 3.61 -5.92
C MET A 112 -4.11 4.33 -7.24
N PRO A 113 -3.63 3.63 -8.29
CA PRO A 113 -3.49 4.24 -9.59
C PRO A 113 -4.87 4.54 -10.20
N LEU A 114 -4.94 5.55 -11.05
CA LEU A 114 -6.14 5.84 -11.84
C LEU A 114 -6.30 4.87 -13.03
N ASP A 115 -5.28 4.09 -13.37
CA ASP A 115 -5.37 3.03 -14.39
C ASP A 115 -6.14 1.80 -13.86
N LEU A 116 -7.39 1.65 -14.30
CA LEU A 116 -8.30 0.57 -13.91
C LEU A 116 -7.86 -0.83 -14.39
N ARG A 117 -6.87 -0.93 -15.29
CA ARG A 117 -6.29 -2.23 -15.68
C ARG A 117 -5.54 -2.88 -14.51
N LEU A 118 -4.99 -2.07 -13.60
CA LEU A 118 -4.13 -2.52 -12.51
C LEU A 118 -4.97 -3.02 -11.33
N GLN A 119 -5.48 -4.24 -11.41
CA GLN A 119 -6.34 -4.79 -10.35
C GLN A 119 -5.58 -5.46 -9.20
N SER A 120 -4.31 -5.82 -9.38
CA SER A 120 -3.47 -6.50 -8.40
C SER A 120 -2.00 -6.37 -8.78
N LEU A 121 -1.10 -6.90 -7.94
CA LEU A 121 0.34 -6.98 -8.24
C LEU A 121 0.63 -7.76 -9.54
N ASN A 122 -0.23 -8.71 -9.91
CA ASN A 122 -0.06 -9.51 -11.13
C ASN A 122 -0.21 -8.69 -12.42
N ALA A 123 -0.90 -7.54 -12.35
CA ALA A 123 -1.13 -6.68 -13.50
C ALA A 123 0.07 -5.76 -13.81
N LEU A 124 1.04 -5.65 -12.88
CA LEU A 124 2.20 -4.79 -13.04
C LEU A 124 3.23 -5.39 -14.02
N SER A 125 3.78 -4.51 -14.84
CA SER A 125 4.88 -4.79 -15.77
C SER A 125 5.95 -3.70 -15.70
N MET A 126 7.06 -3.87 -16.43
CA MET A 126 8.09 -2.82 -16.55
C MET A 126 7.56 -1.45 -16.97
N LYS A 127 6.45 -1.40 -17.72
CA LYS A 127 5.83 -0.14 -18.17
C LYS A 127 5.22 0.65 -17.02
N ASP A 128 4.86 -0.03 -15.93
CA ASP A 128 4.15 0.54 -14.79
C ASP A 128 5.12 0.96 -13.67
N VAL A 129 6.43 0.75 -13.84
CA VAL A 129 7.47 1.15 -12.86
C VAL A 129 7.43 2.64 -12.53
N PRO A 130 7.32 3.59 -13.50
CA PRO A 130 7.20 5.01 -13.18
C PRO A 130 5.97 5.32 -12.32
N LEU A 131 4.84 4.69 -12.61
CA LEU A 131 3.60 4.83 -11.84
C LEU A 131 3.75 4.28 -10.42
N LEU A 132 4.39 3.10 -10.26
CA LEU A 132 4.65 2.52 -8.95
C LEU A 132 5.55 3.42 -8.09
N ARG A 133 6.63 3.97 -8.68
CA ARG A 133 7.51 4.95 -8.03
C ARG A 133 6.74 6.21 -7.62
N HIS A 134 5.85 6.70 -8.47
CA HIS A 134 5.00 7.86 -8.16
C HIS A 134 4.03 7.58 -7.00
N MET A 135 3.38 6.41 -6.98
CA MET A 135 2.52 6.01 -5.86
C MET A 135 3.28 5.95 -4.53
N MET A 136 4.51 5.43 -4.54
CA MET A 136 5.40 5.42 -3.36
C MET A 136 5.75 6.84 -2.92
N TYR A 137 6.13 7.71 -3.86
CA TYR A 137 6.43 9.11 -3.61
C TYR A 137 5.24 9.86 -2.98
N VAL A 138 4.01 9.66 -3.48
CA VAL A 138 2.79 10.23 -2.89
C VAL A 138 2.57 9.73 -1.46
N GLY A 139 2.80 8.44 -1.19
CA GLY A 139 2.73 7.87 0.15
C GLY A 139 3.71 8.54 1.12
N ASP A 140 4.98 8.67 0.73
CA ASP A 140 6.02 9.31 1.53
C ASP A 140 5.76 10.81 1.75
N ALA A 141 5.30 11.50 0.70
CA ALA A 141 4.90 12.89 0.77
C ALA A 141 3.75 13.10 1.76
N TYR A 142 2.77 12.20 1.79
CA TYR A 142 1.68 12.27 2.74
C TYR A 142 2.13 12.04 4.19
N VAL A 143 3.01 11.06 4.43
CA VAL A 143 3.60 10.83 5.77
C VAL A 143 4.36 12.07 6.23
N ARG A 144 5.15 12.69 5.34
CA ARG A 144 5.87 13.93 5.64
C ARG A 144 4.89 15.06 5.99
N TYR A 145 3.84 15.24 5.18
CA TYR A 145 2.77 16.20 5.43
C TYR A 145 2.15 16.02 6.82
N LEU A 146 1.80 14.79 7.21
CA LEU A 146 1.24 14.51 8.54
C LEU A 146 2.24 14.89 9.65
N LYS A 147 3.49 14.44 9.53
CA LYS A 147 4.55 14.73 10.51
C LYS A 147 4.83 16.23 10.66
N THR A 148 4.70 17.01 9.59
CA THR A 148 4.95 18.47 9.63
C THR A 148 3.74 19.26 10.11
N THR A 149 2.52 18.89 9.71
CA THR A 149 1.30 19.68 10.00
C THR A 149 0.69 19.38 11.37
N ALA A 150 0.91 18.18 11.90
CA ALA A 150 0.48 17.80 13.25
C ALA A 150 1.57 16.96 13.96
N PRO A 151 2.74 17.58 14.26
CA PRO A 151 3.89 16.86 14.80
C PRO A 151 3.63 16.20 16.15
N HIS A 152 2.77 16.79 16.99
CA HIS A 152 2.40 16.24 18.29
C HIS A 152 1.71 14.87 18.17
N THR A 153 1.04 14.64 17.04
CA THR A 153 0.27 13.43 16.77
C THR A 153 1.11 12.38 16.02
N TYR A 154 1.95 12.83 15.08
CA TYR A 154 2.54 11.96 14.06
C TYR A 154 4.08 11.89 14.06
N LYS A 155 4.79 12.87 14.62
CA LYS A 155 6.26 13.01 14.45
C LYS A 155 7.00 11.74 14.85
N ALA A 156 6.73 11.23 16.05
CA ALA A 156 7.36 10.04 16.60
C ALA A 156 6.80 8.73 16.04
N ARG A 157 5.80 8.74 15.15
CA ARG A 157 5.23 7.49 14.63
C ARG A 157 6.06 6.96 13.48
N ARG A 158 6.32 5.65 13.50
CA ARG A 158 6.84 4.95 12.33
C ARG A 158 5.69 4.60 11.39
N PHE A 159 5.97 4.73 10.10
CA PHE A 159 5.08 4.36 9.02
C PHE A 159 5.74 3.31 8.14
N ILE A 160 4.92 2.53 7.46
CA ILE A 160 5.35 1.59 6.43
C ILE A 160 4.46 1.75 5.21
N ALA A 161 5.03 1.47 4.03
CA ALA A 161 4.31 1.41 2.78
C ALA A 161 4.52 0.05 2.11
N GLY A 162 3.45 -0.54 1.57
CA GLY A 162 3.54 -1.85 0.93
C GLY A 162 2.21 -2.42 0.46
N PHE A 163 2.24 -3.67 0.05
CA PHE A 163 1.11 -4.38 -0.56
C PHE A 163 0.87 -5.69 0.17
N HIS A 164 -0.39 -6.11 0.22
CA HIS A 164 -0.67 -7.52 0.50
C HIS A 164 -0.24 -8.38 -0.68
N ALA A 165 0.51 -9.45 -0.41
CA ALA A 165 0.93 -10.40 -1.43
C ALA A 165 -0.28 -11.00 -2.17
N LEU A 166 -1.34 -11.35 -1.43
CA LEU A 166 -2.63 -11.80 -1.97
C LEU A 166 -3.72 -10.77 -1.59
N PRO A 167 -4.17 -9.90 -2.52
CA PRO A 167 -5.10 -8.84 -2.20
C PRO A 167 -6.50 -9.37 -1.86
N SER A 168 -7.23 -8.66 -0.99
CA SER A 168 -8.61 -9.03 -0.63
C SER A 168 -9.64 -8.44 -1.60
N LEU A 169 -9.40 -7.20 -2.03
CA LEU A 169 -10.26 -6.44 -2.94
C LEU A 169 -9.51 -6.22 -4.26
N PRO A 170 -10.22 -6.22 -5.40
CA PRO A 170 -9.65 -5.80 -6.67
C PRO A 170 -9.37 -4.30 -6.66
N MET A 171 -8.45 -3.90 -7.52
CA MET A 171 -7.72 -2.62 -7.58
C MET A 171 -6.41 -2.70 -6.82
N LEU A 172 -5.28 -2.47 -7.52
CA LEU A 172 -3.96 -2.32 -6.91
C LEU A 172 -4.01 -1.16 -5.90
N HIS A 173 -3.56 -1.41 -4.67
CA HIS A 173 -3.53 -0.40 -3.62
C HIS A 173 -2.27 -0.56 -2.78
N LEU A 174 -1.47 0.50 -2.74
CA LEU A 174 -0.36 0.65 -1.81
C LEU A 174 -0.95 1.07 -0.46
N HIS A 175 -0.79 0.22 0.55
CA HIS A 175 -1.07 0.57 1.93
C HIS A 175 0.00 1.53 2.44
N VAL A 176 -0.42 2.63 3.07
CA VAL A 176 0.45 3.52 3.84
C VAL A 176 -0.12 3.58 5.25
N LEU A 177 0.57 3.01 6.22
CA LEU A 177 0.03 2.85 7.56
C LEU A 177 1.04 3.10 8.67
N SER A 178 0.56 3.59 9.81
CA SER A 178 1.36 3.66 11.03
C SER A 178 1.56 2.28 11.63
N MET A 179 2.72 2.06 12.23
CA MET A 179 3.19 0.73 12.67
C MET A 179 2.63 0.25 14.02
N ASP A 180 1.70 0.98 14.62
CA ASP A 180 1.07 0.61 15.90
C ASP A 180 0.17 -0.63 15.80
N LEU A 181 -0.49 -0.85 14.65
CA LEU A 181 -1.49 -1.91 14.45
C LEU A 181 -2.55 -1.98 15.57
N ASP A 182 -2.86 -0.84 16.20
CA ASP A 182 -3.87 -0.73 17.26
C ASP A 182 -5.09 0.02 16.72
N SER A 183 -6.09 -0.73 16.26
CA SER A 183 -7.35 -0.18 15.78
C SER A 183 -8.53 -1.08 16.13
N PRO A 184 -9.72 -0.52 16.45
CA PRO A 184 -10.94 -1.30 16.61
C PRO A 184 -11.35 -2.08 15.35
N CYS A 185 -10.87 -1.70 14.15
CA CYS A 185 -11.16 -2.43 12.91
C CYS A 185 -10.23 -3.66 12.69
N LEU A 186 -9.16 -3.77 13.48
CA LEU A 186 -8.35 -4.99 13.54
C LEU A 186 -9.06 -5.97 14.48
N LYS A 187 -9.77 -6.93 13.89
CA LYS A 187 -10.74 -7.83 14.56
C LYS A 187 -10.33 -9.30 14.59
N HIS A 188 -9.60 -9.77 13.57
CA HIS A 188 -9.30 -11.19 13.39
C HIS A 188 -7.82 -11.40 13.08
N LYS A 189 -7.33 -12.64 13.30
CA LYS A 189 -5.92 -12.99 13.08
C LYS A 189 -5.42 -12.65 11.68
N LYS A 190 -6.25 -12.89 10.66
CA LYS A 190 -5.93 -12.56 9.26
C LYS A 190 -5.66 -11.07 9.08
N HIS A 191 -6.42 -10.19 9.75
CA HIS A 191 -6.18 -8.74 9.70
C HIS A 191 -4.85 -8.35 10.34
N TYR A 192 -4.36 -9.10 11.33
CA TYR A 192 -3.08 -8.81 11.96
C TYR A 192 -1.92 -9.37 11.13
N ASN A 193 -1.97 -10.67 10.84
CA ASN A 193 -0.92 -11.38 10.13
C ASN A 193 -0.67 -10.82 8.73
N SER A 194 -1.69 -10.27 8.07
CA SER A 194 -1.52 -9.66 6.74
C SER A 194 -0.62 -8.42 6.74
N PHE A 195 -0.42 -7.77 7.89
CA PHE A 195 0.50 -6.63 8.07
C PHE A 195 1.72 -6.97 8.94
N ALA A 196 1.63 -7.99 9.79
CA ALA A 196 2.65 -8.35 10.77
C ALA A 196 3.57 -9.52 10.33
N THR A 197 3.48 -9.96 9.08
CA THR A 197 4.29 -11.06 8.52
C THR A 197 4.81 -10.69 7.13
N PHE A 198 5.63 -11.55 6.52
CA PHE A 198 6.07 -11.39 5.13
C PHE A 198 4.95 -11.51 4.08
N PHE A 199 3.71 -11.73 4.49
CA PHE A 199 2.53 -11.50 3.65
C PHE A 199 2.41 -10.03 3.22
N PHE A 200 2.90 -9.10 4.05
CA PHE A 200 3.05 -7.69 3.70
C PHE A 200 4.37 -7.49 2.95
N LEU A 201 4.26 -7.20 1.65
CA LEU A 201 5.40 -6.91 0.79
C LEU A 201 5.65 -5.41 0.82
N THR A 202 6.80 -4.99 1.36
CA THR A 202 7.17 -3.57 1.36
C THR A 202 7.33 -3.04 -0.07
N SER A 203 7.03 -1.76 -0.27
CA SER A 203 6.97 -1.17 -1.61
C SER A 203 8.32 -1.21 -2.35
N ASP A 204 9.42 -1.03 -1.63
CA ASP A 204 10.79 -1.20 -2.13
C ASP A 204 11.04 -2.61 -2.64
N ARG A 205 10.63 -3.65 -1.89
CA ARG A 205 10.78 -5.05 -2.32
C ARG A 205 9.98 -5.36 -3.57
N VAL A 206 8.74 -4.84 -3.67
CA VAL A 206 7.90 -5.02 -4.86
C VAL A 206 8.50 -4.31 -6.08
N LEU A 207 9.01 -3.09 -5.89
CA LEU A 207 9.66 -2.33 -6.95
C LEU A 207 10.93 -3.04 -7.46
N ASP A 208 11.81 -3.45 -6.56
CA ASP A 208 13.05 -4.18 -6.89
C ASP A 208 12.77 -5.49 -7.62
N ASP A 209 11.77 -6.24 -7.17
CA ASP A 209 11.34 -7.49 -7.80
C ASP A 209 10.76 -7.26 -9.20
N LEU A 210 9.92 -6.24 -9.36
CA LEU A 210 9.36 -5.84 -10.65
C LEU A 210 10.45 -5.40 -11.63
N GLU A 211 11.40 -4.57 -11.21
CA GLU A 211 12.51 -4.09 -12.05
C GLU A 211 13.45 -5.23 -12.46
N ARG A 212 13.70 -6.19 -11.57
CA ARG A 212 14.59 -7.33 -11.82
C ARG A 212 13.97 -8.37 -12.75
N HIS A 213 12.67 -8.64 -12.61
CA HIS A 213 12.01 -9.77 -13.27
C HIS A 213 10.99 -9.36 -14.35
N GLY A 214 10.69 -8.08 -14.48
CA GLY A 214 9.69 -7.52 -15.38
C GLY A 214 8.23 -7.83 -15.02
N ARG A 215 8.02 -8.50 -13.87
CA ARG A 215 6.74 -8.82 -13.23
C ARG A 215 6.98 -9.05 -11.75
N VAL A 216 5.92 -9.01 -10.94
CA VAL A 216 6.01 -9.38 -9.51
C VAL A 216 6.05 -10.91 -9.35
N THR A 217 7.10 -11.42 -8.72
CA THR A 217 7.35 -12.83 -8.40
C THR A 217 7.16 -13.14 -6.92
N LEU A 218 7.21 -12.13 -6.04
CA LEU A 218 7.06 -12.27 -4.58
C LEU A 218 5.71 -12.84 -4.13
N ASN A 219 4.68 -12.77 -4.99
CA ASN A 219 3.33 -13.21 -4.68
C ASN A 219 2.95 -14.57 -5.32
N GLN A 220 3.93 -15.33 -5.81
CA GLN A 220 3.64 -16.54 -6.59
C GLN A 220 3.46 -17.81 -5.74
N ASP A 221 4.12 -17.92 -4.58
CA ASP A 221 3.93 -19.04 -3.64
C ASP A 221 2.66 -18.85 -2.79
N VAL A 222 1.51 -19.03 -3.45
CA VAL A 222 0.19 -18.81 -2.86
C VAL A 222 -0.07 -19.69 -1.63
N VAL A 223 0.45 -20.92 -1.61
CA VAL A 223 0.25 -21.85 -0.50
C VAL A 223 0.97 -21.34 0.74
N HIS A 224 2.25 -20.99 0.60
CA HIS A 224 3.03 -20.47 1.72
C HIS A 224 2.47 -19.12 2.22
N LEU A 225 2.07 -18.23 1.32
CA LEU A 225 1.47 -16.94 1.68
C LEU A 225 0.16 -17.11 2.47
N ARG A 226 -0.69 -18.07 2.09
CA ARG A 226 -1.92 -18.37 2.86
C ARG A 226 -1.59 -18.90 4.26
N GLN A 227 -0.57 -19.74 4.39
CA GLN A 227 -0.10 -20.23 5.70
C GLN A 227 0.35 -19.08 6.61
N MET A 228 1.04 -18.06 6.07
CA MET A 228 1.42 -16.87 6.85
C MET A 228 0.19 -16.10 7.37
N GLU A 229 -0.82 -15.88 6.51
CA GLU A 229 -2.04 -15.17 6.90
C GLU A 229 -2.87 -15.96 7.94
N GLU A 230 -2.89 -17.29 7.81
CA GLU A 230 -3.72 -18.21 8.61
C GLU A 230 -3.03 -18.73 9.87
N GLY A 231 -1.71 -18.65 9.96
CA GLY A 231 -0.90 -19.17 11.04
C GLY A 231 -1.09 -18.46 12.38
N ASP A 232 -0.34 -18.93 13.37
CA ASP A 232 -0.35 -18.37 14.72
C ASP A 232 0.15 -16.92 14.73
N MET A 233 -0.55 -16.06 15.47
CA MET A 233 -0.12 -14.67 15.61
C MET A 233 1.11 -14.60 16.52
N ARG A 234 2.07 -13.78 16.11
CA ARG A 234 3.25 -13.43 16.91
C ARG A 234 3.42 -11.92 16.93
N CYS A 235 3.87 -11.38 18.05
CA CYS A 235 4.18 -9.96 18.12
C CYS A 235 5.20 -9.60 17.05
N LEU A 236 4.87 -8.63 16.20
CA LEU A 236 5.74 -8.10 15.15
C LEU A 236 7.13 -7.71 15.67
N TRP A 237 7.20 -7.26 16.93
CA TRP A 237 8.40 -6.69 17.51
C TRP A 237 9.25 -7.71 18.27
N CYS A 238 8.65 -8.48 19.18
CA CYS A 238 9.38 -9.40 20.05
C CYS A 238 9.16 -10.88 19.76
N GLY A 239 8.31 -11.24 18.79
CA GLY A 239 8.06 -12.62 18.41
C GLY A 239 7.20 -13.44 19.38
N THR A 240 6.80 -12.87 20.53
CA THR A 240 5.90 -13.51 21.51
C THR A 240 4.63 -14.02 20.86
N ALA A 241 4.23 -15.26 21.14
CA ALA A 241 3.00 -15.84 20.63
C ALA A 241 1.76 -15.14 21.20
N LEU A 242 0.76 -14.92 20.36
CA LEU A 242 -0.46 -14.17 20.68
C LEU A 242 -1.69 -15.03 20.37
N ALA A 243 -2.44 -15.41 21.42
CA ALA A 243 -3.56 -16.34 21.25
C ALA A 243 -4.71 -15.76 20.41
N ASN A 244 -4.95 -14.45 20.49
CA ASN A 244 -6.01 -13.76 19.78
C ASN A 244 -5.75 -12.25 19.71
N VAL A 245 -6.61 -11.53 18.97
CA VAL A 245 -6.51 -10.07 18.79
C VAL A 245 -6.61 -9.27 20.10
N PRO A 246 -7.53 -9.58 21.05
CA PRO A 246 -7.52 -8.92 22.36
C PRO A 246 -6.19 -9.05 23.11
N VAL A 247 -5.60 -10.25 23.17
CA VAL A 247 -4.28 -10.49 23.78
C VAL A 247 -3.20 -9.71 23.04
N MET A 248 -3.22 -9.69 21.71
CA MET A 248 -2.31 -8.88 20.90
C MET A 248 -2.38 -7.39 21.26
N LYS A 249 -3.58 -6.81 21.32
CA LYS A 249 -3.78 -5.38 21.65
C LYS A 249 -3.31 -5.03 23.05
N SER A 250 -3.52 -5.93 24.01
CA SER A 250 -2.97 -5.75 25.36
C SER A 250 -1.45 -5.81 25.35
N HIS A 251 -0.87 -6.78 24.63
CA HIS A 251 0.57 -7.00 24.56
C HIS A 251 1.32 -5.83 23.91
N ILE A 252 0.86 -5.31 22.77
CA ILE A 252 1.57 -4.22 22.07
C ILE A 252 1.68 -2.96 22.93
N LYS A 253 0.75 -2.70 23.85
CA LYS A 253 0.79 -1.52 24.74
C LYS A 253 1.90 -1.60 25.80
N SER A 254 2.35 -2.79 26.17
CA SER A 254 3.37 -3.03 27.19
C SER A 254 4.61 -3.77 26.67
N CYS A 255 4.68 -4.04 25.36
CA CYS A 255 5.79 -4.77 24.77
C CYS A 255 7.07 -3.91 24.83
N PRO A 256 8.14 -4.37 25.50
CA PRO A 256 9.36 -3.59 25.69
C PRO A 256 10.17 -3.40 24.41
N GLN A 257 9.94 -4.25 23.40
CA GLN A 257 10.57 -4.14 22.08
C GLN A 257 9.65 -3.42 21.08
N ASN A 258 8.48 -2.93 21.50
CA ASN A 258 7.57 -2.23 20.60
C ASN A 258 8.26 -1.01 20.00
N ASN A 259 8.44 -1.07 18.68
CA ASN A 259 9.11 -0.06 17.89
C ASN A 259 8.11 0.62 16.94
N ALA A 260 6.83 0.73 17.29
CA ALA A 260 5.85 1.48 16.51
C ALA A 260 6.08 3.00 16.56
N LEU A 261 6.77 3.46 17.61
CA LEU A 261 7.22 4.84 17.78
C LEU A 261 8.75 4.89 17.65
N GLU A 262 9.25 5.95 17.02
CA GLU A 262 10.65 6.33 17.04
C GLU A 262 11.03 6.65 18.50
N GLN A 263 12.07 6.00 19.01
CA GLN A 263 12.61 6.33 20.32
C GLN A 263 13.19 7.74 20.26
N SER A 264 12.81 8.60 21.20
CA SER A 264 13.45 9.91 21.35
C SER A 264 14.93 9.67 21.65
N SER A 265 15.79 10.07 20.71
CA SER A 265 17.24 10.17 20.93
C SER A 265 17.55 11.24 21.98
#